data_AF-A0A7J9T0D0-F1
#
_entry.id   AF-A0A7J9T0D0-F1
#
_cell.length_a   1.000
_cell.length_b   1.000
_cell.length_c   1.000
_cell.angle_alpha   90.00
_cell.angle_beta   90.00
_cell.angle_gamma   90.00
#
_symmetry.space_group_name_H-M   'P 1'
#
loop_
_entity.id
_entity.type
_entity.pdbx_description
1 polymer ?
#
loop_
_entity_poly.entity_id
_entity_poly.type
_entity_poly.pdbx_seq_one_letter_code
_entity_poly.pdbx_strand_id
1 'polypeptide(L)'
;MEGNIINVASFKLLFDGNELSDELLMAVKEVTFEDEINLPAMFVIKLNIVNFMQGTWKGIDLESFKPGDSVKLSMGMDSAVEIMTGEITALDLTFSDTAFLEIRGYDKLHRLRFGTMRRSFTDMKDSDIASSIASEVGLTPEVEDSQKTHLYIFQNDQSNYEFLLERGKRIGFEMLVNNDTFIFRKSQEDKTPELTLEYGVDLDSF
;
A
#
# COMPACT_ATOMS: atom_id res chain seq x y z
N MET A 1 -19.82 25.04 27.13
CA MET A 1 -19.78 25.20 25.66
C MET A 1 -18.46 24.63 25.22
N GLU A 2 -18.38 23.30 25.13
CA GLU A 2 -17.27 22.66 24.43
C GLU A 2 -17.52 22.92 22.95
N GLY A 3 -16.66 23.74 22.33
CA GLY A 3 -16.73 23.98 20.91
C GLY A 3 -16.49 22.67 20.20
N ASN A 4 -17.36 22.32 19.24
CA ASN A 4 -17.10 21.24 18.30
C ASN A 4 -15.70 21.49 17.70
N ILE A 5 -14.73 20.66 18.07
CA ILE A 5 -13.44 20.64 17.40
C ILE A 5 -13.76 20.06 16.02
N ILE A 6 -13.79 20.92 15.01
CA ILE A 6 -13.95 20.48 13.63
C ILE A 6 -12.62 19.84 13.25
N ASN A 7 -12.55 18.52 13.35
CA ASN A 7 -11.43 17.77 12.82
C ASN A 7 -11.48 17.88 11.30
N VAL A 8 -10.45 18.46 10.69
CA VAL A 8 -10.39 18.63 9.24
C VAL A 8 -9.53 17.51 8.67
N ALA A 9 -10.09 16.74 7.74
CA ALA A 9 -9.32 15.74 7.00
C ALA A 9 -8.18 16.42 6.24
N SER A 10 -6.96 15.92 6.44
CA SER A 10 -5.74 16.43 5.82
C SER A 10 -5.03 15.30 5.10
N PHE A 11 -4.50 15.59 3.92
CA PHE A 11 -3.68 14.66 3.16
C PHE A 11 -2.47 15.37 2.55
N LYS A 12 -1.40 14.61 2.31
CA LYS A 12 -0.22 15.06 1.58
C LYS A 12 0.19 13.98 0.59
N LEU A 13 0.52 14.41 -0.62
CA LEU A 13 1.00 13.56 -1.71
C LEU A 13 2.37 14.03 -2.17
N LEU A 14 3.33 13.12 -2.24
CA LEU A 14 4.61 13.36 -2.89
C LEU A 14 4.81 12.33 -4.01
N PHE A 15 5.10 12.81 -5.21
CA PHE A 15 5.41 12.00 -6.39
C PHE A 15 6.90 12.11 -6.69
N ASP A 16 7.63 11.00 -6.64
CA ASP A 16 9.11 10.95 -6.72
C ASP A 16 9.81 11.96 -5.79
N GLY A 17 9.23 12.17 -4.61
CA GLY A 17 9.72 13.12 -3.61
C GLY A 17 9.36 14.59 -3.86
N ASN A 18 8.65 14.90 -4.94
CA ASN A 18 8.17 16.25 -5.24
C ASN A 18 6.73 16.44 -4.78
N GLU A 19 6.42 17.61 -4.23
CA GLU A 19 5.04 17.98 -3.93
C GLU A 19 4.27 18.27 -5.21
N LEU A 20 2.97 17.99 -5.21
CA LEU A 20 2.08 18.40 -6.28
C LEU A 20 2.05 19.93 -6.39
N SER A 21 1.92 20.45 -7.61
CA SER A 21 1.60 21.86 -7.80
C SER A 21 0.23 22.19 -7.20
N ASP A 22 0.04 23.45 -6.78
CA ASP A 22 -1.24 23.91 -6.22
C ASP A 22 -2.44 23.60 -7.15
N GLU A 23 -2.22 23.69 -8.47
CA GLU A 23 -3.24 23.38 -9.48
C GLU A 23 -3.64 21.89 -9.47
N LEU A 24 -2.67 20.99 -9.35
CA LEU A 24 -2.91 19.54 -9.27
C LEU A 24 -3.51 19.17 -7.92
N LEU A 25 -3.06 19.78 -6.83
CA LEU A 25 -3.63 19.58 -5.51
C LEU A 25 -5.11 19.98 -5.47
N MET A 26 -5.47 21.11 -6.08
CA MET A 26 -6.86 21.54 -6.26
C MET A 26 -7.67 20.68 -7.25
N ALA A 27 -7.01 19.81 -8.02
CA ALA A 27 -7.68 18.84 -8.90
C ALA A 27 -7.98 17.52 -8.20
N VAL A 28 -7.35 17.23 -7.05
CA VAL A 28 -7.64 16.03 -6.25
C VAL A 28 -9.08 16.08 -5.77
N LYS A 29 -9.87 15.13 -6.23
CA LYS A 29 -11.27 14.94 -5.85
C LYS A 29 -11.41 13.93 -4.72
N GLU A 30 -10.60 12.88 -4.74
CA GLU A 30 -10.71 11.74 -3.84
C GLU A 30 -9.33 11.09 -3.67
N VAL A 31 -9.02 10.68 -2.45
CA VAL A 31 -7.85 9.87 -2.11
C VAL A 31 -8.35 8.72 -1.25
N THR A 32 -8.12 7.50 -1.71
CA THR A 32 -8.50 6.26 -1.02
C THR A 32 -7.25 5.48 -0.69
N PHE A 33 -7.18 4.93 0.52
CA PHE A 33 -6.14 4.04 0.99
C PHE A 33 -6.77 2.79 1.59
N GLU A 34 -6.28 1.62 1.18
CA GLU A 34 -6.72 0.32 1.69
C GLU A 34 -5.48 -0.46 2.14
N ASP A 35 -5.45 -0.86 3.40
CA ASP A 35 -4.38 -1.67 3.99
C ASP A 35 -4.98 -2.90 4.65
N GLU A 36 -4.50 -4.06 4.20
CA GLU A 36 -5.02 -5.36 4.61
C GLU A 36 -3.86 -6.32 4.85
N ILE A 37 -3.92 -7.05 5.96
CA ILE A 37 -2.89 -8.03 6.32
C ILE A 37 -2.78 -9.08 5.19
N ASN A 38 -1.54 -9.38 4.81
CA ASN A 38 -1.19 -10.29 3.71
C ASN A 38 -1.50 -9.80 2.30
N LEU A 39 -2.07 -8.60 2.11
CA LEU A 39 -2.32 -8.01 0.80
C LEU A 39 -1.42 -6.78 0.61
N PRO A 40 -0.97 -6.47 -0.62
CA PRO A 40 -0.31 -5.20 -0.89
C PRO A 40 -1.27 -4.06 -0.59
N ALA A 41 -0.85 -3.09 0.22
CA ALA A 41 -1.65 -1.90 0.47
C ALA A 41 -1.87 -1.14 -0.84
N MET A 42 -3.09 -0.65 -1.07
CA MET A 42 -3.50 0.04 -2.28
C MET A 42 -3.74 1.53 -1.99
N PHE A 43 -3.38 2.39 -2.94
CA PHE A 43 -3.93 3.73 -3.01
C PHE A 43 -4.62 4.01 -4.35
N VAL A 44 -5.63 4.87 -4.31
CA VAL A 44 -6.30 5.43 -5.47
C VAL A 44 -6.41 6.94 -5.31
N ILE A 45 -5.90 7.69 -6.29
CA ILE A 45 -6.00 9.16 -6.32
C ILE A 45 -6.80 9.55 -7.56
N LYS A 46 -7.95 10.19 -7.37
CA LYS A 46 -8.78 10.68 -8.48
C LYS A 46 -8.58 12.18 -8.66
N LEU A 47 -8.15 12.56 -9.85
CA LEU A 47 -7.95 13.94 -10.29
C LEU A 47 -9.05 14.32 -11.28
N ASN A 48 -9.71 15.45 -11.03
CA ASN A 48 -10.62 16.04 -12.01
C ASN A 48 -9.82 16.78 -13.08
N ILE A 49 -9.98 16.38 -14.36
CA ILE A 49 -9.24 16.95 -15.50
C ILE A 49 -10.06 17.99 -16.28
N VAL A 50 -11.23 18.40 -15.77
CA VAL A 50 -12.07 19.45 -16.37
C VAL A 50 -12.00 20.74 -15.55
N ASN A 51 -11.77 21.86 -16.23
CA ASN A 51 -11.96 23.19 -15.65
C ASN A 51 -13.40 23.64 -15.87
N PHE A 52 -14.28 23.36 -14.90
CA PHE A 52 -15.70 23.72 -14.98
C PHE A 52 -15.96 25.22 -15.12
N MET A 53 -15.04 26.11 -14.69
CA MET A 53 -15.24 27.56 -14.82
C MET A 53 -14.91 28.09 -16.22
N GLN A 54 -14.03 27.42 -16.95
CA GLN A 54 -13.56 27.87 -18.27
C GLN A 54 -14.04 26.98 -19.42
N GLY A 55 -14.65 25.82 -19.14
CA GLY A 55 -15.07 24.86 -20.16
C GLY A 55 -13.91 24.21 -20.90
N THR A 56 -12.70 24.29 -20.34
CA THR A 56 -11.46 23.78 -20.92
C THR A 56 -10.92 22.59 -20.11
N TRP A 57 -10.05 21.80 -20.72
CA TRP A 57 -9.27 20.79 -20.01
C TRP A 57 -8.35 21.49 -18.99
N LYS A 58 -8.30 20.99 -17.75
CA LYS A 58 -7.17 21.32 -16.88
C LYS A 58 -5.94 20.73 -17.56
N GLY A 59 -4.88 21.52 -17.71
CA GLY A 59 -3.64 21.11 -18.37
C GLY A 59 -2.84 20.13 -17.51
N ILE A 60 -3.47 19.04 -17.05
CA ILE A 60 -2.79 17.95 -16.35
C ILE A 60 -1.91 17.28 -17.40
N ASP A 61 -0.63 17.59 -17.34
CA ASP A 61 0.37 16.93 -18.16
C ASP A 61 0.48 15.48 -17.68
N LEU A 62 -0.08 14.56 -18.47
CA LEU A 62 -0.07 13.13 -18.18
C LEU A 62 1.35 12.55 -18.19
N GLU A 63 2.34 13.26 -18.74
CA GLU A 63 3.74 12.86 -18.63
C GLU A 63 4.30 13.04 -17.21
N SER A 64 3.58 13.75 -16.33
CA SER A 64 3.95 13.96 -14.92
C SER A 64 3.80 12.71 -14.06
N PHE A 65 3.06 11.71 -14.54
CA PHE A 65 2.81 10.47 -13.81
C PHE A 65 3.10 9.28 -14.71
N LYS A 66 3.91 8.35 -14.23
CA LYS A 66 4.26 7.13 -14.97
C LYS A 66 4.15 5.92 -14.07
N PRO A 67 3.74 4.75 -14.62
CA PRO A 67 3.88 3.50 -13.90
C PRO A 67 5.34 3.29 -13.45
N GLY A 68 5.52 3.01 -12.17
CA GLY A 68 6.82 2.90 -11.51
C GLY A 68 7.22 4.10 -10.65
N ASP A 69 6.60 5.27 -10.83
CA ASP A 69 6.90 6.44 -10.01
C ASP A 69 6.52 6.19 -8.55
N SER A 70 7.34 6.70 -7.63
CA SER A 70 7.11 6.54 -6.19
C SER A 70 6.07 7.53 -5.69
N VAL A 71 5.13 7.05 -4.89
CA VAL A 71 4.12 7.87 -4.23
C VAL A 71 4.23 7.71 -2.73
N LYS A 72 4.45 8.83 -2.03
CA LYS A 72 4.28 8.89 -0.58
C LYS A 72 2.94 9.51 -0.26
N LEU A 73 2.13 8.76 0.47
CA LEU A 73 0.81 9.17 0.91
C LEU A 73 0.83 9.41 2.41
N SER A 74 0.40 10.60 2.81
CA SER A 74 0.12 10.93 4.20
C SER A 74 -1.34 11.32 4.35
N MET A 75 -2.01 10.82 5.38
CA MET A 75 -3.41 11.16 5.69
C MET A 75 -3.60 11.29 7.20
N GLY A 76 -4.64 11.99 7.61
CA GLY A 76 -5.05 12.05 9.01
C GLY A 76 -6.09 13.14 9.29
N MET A 77 -6.56 13.18 10.53
CA MET A 77 -7.41 14.26 11.04
C MET A 77 -6.50 15.33 11.65
N ASP A 78 -6.66 16.59 11.23
CA ASP A 78 -5.87 17.79 11.60
C ASP A 78 -4.40 17.79 11.17
N SER A 79 -3.74 16.65 11.21
CA SER A 79 -2.37 16.46 10.74
C SER A 79 -2.25 15.20 9.90
N ALA A 80 -1.56 15.30 8.76
CA ALA A 80 -1.27 14.15 7.90
C ALA A 80 -0.04 13.41 8.43
N VAL A 81 -0.17 12.11 8.65
CA VAL A 81 0.93 11.20 9.00
C VAL A 81 1.22 10.33 7.79
N GLU A 82 2.49 10.02 7.51
CA GLU A 82 2.85 9.09 6.43
C GLU A 82 2.24 7.71 6.73
N ILE A 83 1.35 7.27 5.85
CA ILE A 83 0.64 5.99 5.99
C ILE A 83 1.19 4.93 5.05
N MET A 84 1.75 5.33 3.90
CA MET A 84 2.41 4.41 2.99
C MET A 84 3.40 5.10 2.05
N THR A 85 4.36 4.31 1.57
CA THR A 85 5.12 4.56 0.36
C THR A 85 4.82 3.46 -0.65
N GLY A 86 4.33 3.82 -1.82
CA GLY A 86 3.99 2.89 -2.89
C GLY A 86 4.49 3.33 -4.25
N GLU A 87 4.05 2.62 -5.28
CA GLU A 87 4.44 2.82 -6.67
C GLU A 87 3.18 2.89 -7.54
N ILE A 88 3.16 3.79 -8.52
CA ILE A 88 2.08 3.85 -9.50
C ILE A 88 2.12 2.56 -10.33
N THR A 89 0.99 1.87 -10.41
CA THR A 89 0.86 0.64 -11.21
C THR A 89 -0.09 0.82 -12.39
N ALA A 90 -1.03 1.75 -12.31
CA ALA A 90 -1.94 2.06 -13.40
C ALA A 90 -2.35 3.54 -13.41
N LEU A 91 -2.64 4.02 -14.62
CA LEU A 91 -3.21 5.33 -14.90
C LEU A 91 -4.45 5.10 -15.77
N ASP A 92 -5.61 5.32 -15.19
CA ASP A 92 -6.90 5.11 -15.84
C ASP A 92 -7.53 6.46 -16.17
N LEU A 93 -7.57 6.82 -17.47
CA LEU A 93 -8.23 8.03 -17.93
C LEU A 93 -9.66 7.74 -18.37
N THR A 94 -10.61 8.48 -17.80
CA THR A 94 -12.01 8.42 -18.19
C THR A 94 -12.43 9.73 -18.83
N PHE A 95 -12.90 9.65 -20.09
CA PHE A 95 -13.50 10.77 -20.81
C PHE A 95 -15.01 10.60 -20.84
N SER A 96 -15.71 11.36 -20.00
CA SER A 96 -17.18 11.40 -19.92
C SER A 96 -17.65 12.83 -19.62
N ASP A 97 -18.95 13.03 -19.38
CA ASP A 97 -19.50 14.32 -18.92
C ASP A 97 -18.76 14.86 -17.67
N THR A 98 -18.17 13.96 -16.87
CA THR A 98 -17.14 14.28 -15.89
C THR A 98 -15.87 13.53 -16.25
N ALA A 99 -14.89 14.21 -16.82
CA ALA A 99 -13.61 13.58 -17.15
C ALA A 99 -12.68 13.58 -15.91
N PHE A 100 -12.06 12.43 -15.64
CA PHE A 100 -11.13 12.27 -14.51
C PHE A 100 -9.97 11.34 -14.88
N LEU A 101 -8.85 11.54 -14.19
CA LEU A 101 -7.70 10.65 -14.18
C LEU A 101 -7.67 9.94 -12.83
N GLU A 102 -7.60 8.61 -12.85
CA GLU A 102 -7.41 7.78 -11.67
C GLU A 102 -6.00 7.20 -11.67
N ILE A 103 -5.24 7.54 -10.64
CA ILE A 103 -3.90 7.01 -10.40
C ILE A 103 -4.05 5.90 -9.37
N ARG A 104 -3.67 4.67 -9.75
CA ARG A 104 -3.70 3.50 -8.86
C ARG A 104 -2.29 3.03 -8.59
N GLY A 105 -2.03 2.63 -7.36
CA GLY A 105 -0.75 2.07 -6.99
C GLY A 105 -0.83 1.18 -5.78
N TYR A 106 0.29 0.50 -5.54
CA TYR A 106 0.44 -0.42 -4.41
C TYR A 106 1.76 -0.18 -3.71
N ASP A 107 1.87 -0.58 -2.44
CA ASP A 107 3.16 -0.72 -1.77
C ASP A 107 4.09 -1.70 -2.51
N LYS A 108 5.36 -1.78 -2.12
CA LYS A 108 6.34 -2.66 -2.78
C LYS A 108 6.05 -4.16 -2.63
N LEU A 109 5.09 -4.58 -1.79
CA LEU A 109 4.69 -5.99 -1.68
C LEU A 109 4.13 -6.51 -3.00
N HIS A 110 3.51 -5.63 -3.82
CA HIS A 110 2.95 -6.02 -5.12
C HIS A 110 3.99 -6.65 -6.06
N ARG A 111 5.28 -6.28 -5.93
CA ARG A 111 6.37 -6.82 -6.76
C ARG A 111 6.55 -8.32 -6.60
N LEU A 112 6.19 -8.88 -5.44
CA LEU A 112 6.24 -10.32 -5.19
C LEU A 112 5.26 -11.12 -6.07
N ARG A 113 4.26 -10.45 -6.66
CA ARG A 113 3.27 -11.07 -7.56
C ARG A 113 3.75 -11.16 -9.01
N PHE A 114 4.89 -10.56 -9.35
CA PHE A 114 5.38 -10.56 -10.72
C PHE A 114 6.01 -11.90 -11.11
N GLY A 115 5.33 -12.58 -12.03
CA GLY A 115 5.77 -13.84 -12.61
C GLY A 115 5.69 -15.02 -11.65
N THR A 116 5.97 -16.21 -12.19
CA THR A 116 6.05 -17.45 -11.42
C THR A 116 7.47 -17.98 -11.43
N MET A 117 7.86 -18.65 -10.35
CA MET A 117 9.19 -19.21 -10.18
C MET A 117 9.13 -20.73 -9.97
N ARG A 118 10.18 -21.42 -10.42
CA ARG A 118 10.40 -22.84 -10.15
C ARG A 118 11.79 -23.06 -9.57
N ARG A 119 11.88 -23.21 -8.25
CA ARG A 119 13.16 -23.31 -7.52
C ARG A 119 13.03 -24.09 -6.22
N SER A 120 14.16 -24.60 -5.74
CA SER A 120 14.24 -25.31 -4.46
C SER A 120 15.08 -24.55 -3.44
N PHE A 121 14.68 -24.67 -2.18
CA PHE A 121 15.39 -24.17 -1.01
C PHE A 121 15.76 -25.37 -0.14
N THR A 122 17.06 -25.54 0.14
CA THR A 122 17.61 -26.68 0.88
C THR A 122 18.22 -26.21 2.18
N ASP A 123 17.93 -26.92 3.28
CA ASP A 123 18.43 -26.61 4.62
C ASP A 123 18.14 -25.16 5.07
N MET A 124 16.95 -24.65 4.73
CA MET A 124 16.51 -23.29 5.05
C MET A 124 15.25 -23.30 5.93
N LYS A 125 15.13 -22.28 6.78
CA LYS A 125 13.89 -21.97 7.49
C LYS A 125 12.95 -21.15 6.61
N ASP A 126 11.66 -21.11 6.97
CA ASP A 126 10.69 -20.24 6.28
C ASP A 126 11.10 -18.75 6.36
N SER A 127 11.65 -18.34 7.50
CA SER A 127 12.19 -17.00 7.74
C SER A 127 13.40 -16.65 6.86
N ASP A 128 14.27 -17.63 6.59
CA ASP A 128 15.44 -17.42 5.72
C ASP A 128 14.99 -17.22 4.27
N ILE A 129 14.01 -18.03 3.84
CA ILE A 129 13.43 -17.93 2.50
C ILE A 129 12.70 -16.60 2.33
N ALA A 130 11.89 -16.20 3.31
CA ALA A 130 11.21 -14.90 3.31
C ALA A 130 12.19 -13.72 3.20
N SER A 131 13.29 -13.77 3.96
CA SER A 131 14.33 -12.74 3.92
C SER A 131 15.04 -12.64 2.56
N SER A 132 15.35 -13.80 1.96
CA SER A 132 15.96 -13.88 0.63
C SER A 132 15.02 -13.30 -0.44
N ILE A 133 13.75 -13.72 -0.43
CA ILE A 133 12.75 -13.29 -1.42
C ILE A 133 12.46 -11.79 -1.30
N ALA A 134 12.36 -11.25 -0.09
CA ALA A 134 12.19 -9.82 0.12
C ALA A 134 13.35 -9.01 -0.49
N SER A 135 14.58 -9.48 -0.25
CA SER A 135 15.79 -8.83 -0.76
C SER A 135 15.86 -8.85 -2.30
N GLU A 136 15.38 -9.93 -2.94
CA GLU A 136 15.31 -10.05 -4.41
C GLU A 136 14.46 -8.97 -5.08
N VAL A 137 13.41 -8.49 -4.39
CA VAL A 137 12.50 -7.45 -4.92
C VAL A 137 12.83 -6.04 -4.41
N GLY A 138 13.95 -5.88 -3.71
CA GLY A 138 14.43 -4.60 -3.19
C GLY A 138 13.73 -4.13 -1.91
N LEU A 139 13.15 -5.06 -1.14
CA LEU A 139 12.62 -4.79 0.20
C LEU A 139 13.68 -5.09 1.26
N THR A 140 13.64 -4.36 2.37
CA THR A 140 14.46 -4.60 3.56
C THR A 140 13.76 -5.64 4.44
N PRO A 141 14.34 -6.83 4.67
CA PRO A 141 13.67 -7.86 5.44
C PRO A 141 13.72 -7.58 6.95
N GLU A 142 12.56 -7.56 7.58
CA GLU A 142 12.35 -7.65 9.03
C GLU A 142 11.53 -8.91 9.32
N VAL A 143 12.25 -9.99 9.64
CA VAL A 143 11.65 -11.33 9.67
C VAL A 143 11.88 -11.99 11.03
N GLU A 144 10.80 -12.45 11.66
CA GLU A 144 10.88 -13.25 12.88
C GLU A 144 11.36 -14.67 12.58
N ASP A 145 12.20 -15.23 13.46
CA ASP A 145 12.74 -16.57 13.27
C ASP A 145 11.66 -17.65 13.42
N SER A 146 11.38 -18.34 12.31
CA SER A 146 10.44 -19.45 12.22
C SER A 146 10.90 -20.74 12.93
N GLN A 147 12.13 -20.77 13.46
CA GLN A 147 12.79 -21.84 14.23
C GLN A 147 13.08 -23.13 13.47
N LYS A 148 12.13 -23.61 12.65
CA LYS A 148 12.20 -24.91 11.98
C LYS A 148 12.94 -24.82 10.65
N THR A 149 14.07 -25.53 10.57
CA THR A 149 14.79 -25.75 9.31
C THR A 149 14.14 -26.90 8.54
N HIS A 150 13.97 -26.72 7.22
CA HIS A 150 13.45 -27.75 6.32
C HIS A 150 14.57 -28.25 5.41
N LEU A 151 14.68 -29.57 5.28
CA LEU A 151 15.66 -30.20 4.39
C LEU A 151 15.45 -29.79 2.93
N TYR A 152 14.17 -29.69 2.51
CA TYR A 152 13.81 -29.36 1.14
C TYR A 152 12.44 -28.69 1.07
N ILE A 153 12.39 -27.50 0.47
CA ILE A 153 11.16 -26.81 0.07
C ILE A 153 11.26 -26.49 -1.42
N PHE A 154 10.16 -26.69 -2.15
CA PHE A 154 10.08 -26.40 -3.57
C PHE A 154 8.98 -25.39 -3.85
N GLN A 155 9.34 -24.29 -4.52
CA GLN A 155 8.41 -23.35 -5.13
C GLN A 155 8.14 -23.86 -6.54
N ASN A 156 6.90 -24.25 -6.83
CA ASN A 156 6.54 -24.89 -8.09
C ASN A 156 5.57 -24.03 -8.90
N ASP A 157 6.12 -23.23 -9.82
CA ASP A 157 5.32 -22.41 -10.73
C ASP A 157 4.34 -21.50 -9.96
N GLN A 158 4.83 -20.93 -8.87
CA GLN A 158 4.11 -20.02 -7.99
C GLN A 158 4.84 -18.69 -7.97
N SER A 159 4.11 -17.59 -7.87
CA SER A 159 4.73 -16.29 -7.57
C SER A 159 5.39 -16.31 -6.20
N ASN A 160 6.31 -15.38 -5.96
CA ASN A 160 6.93 -15.23 -4.64
C ASN A 160 5.89 -14.89 -3.57
N TYR A 161 4.89 -14.10 -3.94
CA TYR A 161 3.78 -13.72 -3.07
C TYR A 161 2.95 -14.93 -2.62
N GLU A 162 2.47 -15.74 -3.58
CA GLU A 162 1.65 -16.92 -3.26
C GLU A 162 2.42 -17.93 -2.43
N PHE A 163 3.69 -18.15 -2.78
CA PHE A 163 4.57 -19.05 -2.08
C PHE A 163 4.77 -18.61 -0.61
N LEU A 164 5.14 -17.34 -0.38
CA LEU A 164 5.32 -16.83 0.98
C LEU A 164 4.01 -16.82 1.78
N LEU A 165 2.88 -16.49 1.15
CA LEU A 165 1.57 -16.56 1.78
C LEU A 165 1.23 -17.99 2.20
N GLU A 166 1.50 -18.98 1.34
CA GLU A 166 1.30 -20.40 1.66
C GLU A 166 2.22 -20.84 2.81
N ARG A 167 3.49 -20.41 2.80
CA ARG A 167 4.45 -20.70 3.88
C ARG A 167 4.01 -20.08 5.19
N GLY A 168 3.65 -18.80 5.19
CA GLY A 168 3.18 -18.07 6.37
C GLY A 168 1.94 -18.71 7.00
N LYS A 169 0.93 -19.02 6.19
CA LYS A 169 -0.29 -19.71 6.63
C LYS A 169 -0.02 -21.03 7.37
N ARG A 170 0.99 -21.80 6.94
CA ARG A 170 1.33 -23.09 7.58
C ARG A 170 1.94 -22.93 8.98
N ILE A 171 2.56 -21.80 9.27
CA ILE A 171 3.25 -21.53 10.54
C ILE A 171 2.57 -20.46 11.39
N GLY A 172 1.41 -19.93 10.94
CA GLY A 172 0.69 -18.86 11.62
C GLY A 172 1.41 -17.51 11.53
N PHE A 173 2.07 -17.24 10.42
CA PHE A 173 2.76 -15.97 10.15
C PHE A 173 1.96 -15.12 9.15
N GLU A 174 2.07 -13.82 9.33
CA GLU A 174 1.52 -12.77 8.47
C GLU A 174 2.65 -12.03 7.75
N MET A 175 2.33 -11.43 6.60
CA MET A 175 3.23 -10.57 5.85
C MET A 175 2.60 -9.22 5.54
N LEU A 176 3.40 -8.17 5.63
CA LEU A 176 3.01 -6.79 5.32
C LEU A 176 4.25 -5.97 4.95
N VAL A 177 4.05 -4.80 4.37
CA VAL A 177 5.13 -3.85 4.09
C VAL A 177 4.86 -2.56 4.83
N ASN A 178 5.88 -2.06 5.51
CA ASN A 178 5.90 -0.70 6.04
C ASN A 178 7.00 0.07 5.31
N ASN A 179 6.59 0.96 4.40
CA ASN A 179 7.47 1.66 3.48
C ASN A 179 8.34 0.71 2.64
N ASP A 180 9.61 0.55 3.02
CA ASP A 180 10.56 -0.33 2.34
C ASP A 180 10.86 -1.61 3.14
N THR A 181 10.29 -1.73 4.34
CA THR A 181 10.52 -2.86 5.23
C THR A 181 9.46 -3.93 4.99
N PHE A 182 9.90 -5.10 4.56
CA PHE A 182 9.08 -6.30 4.49
C PHE A 182 9.03 -6.98 5.86
N ILE A 183 7.84 -7.05 6.44
CA ILE A 183 7.62 -7.64 7.74
C ILE A 183 7.04 -9.05 7.54
N PHE A 184 7.70 -10.07 8.10
CA PHE A 184 7.21 -11.44 8.16
C PHE A 184 7.30 -11.97 9.59
N ARG A 185 6.15 -12.04 10.27
CA ARG A 185 6.09 -12.28 11.72
C ARG A 185 4.92 -13.18 12.10
N LYS A 186 4.88 -13.67 13.33
CA LYS A 186 3.70 -14.39 13.85
C LYS A 186 2.46 -13.50 13.83
N SER A 187 1.30 -14.11 13.59
CA SER A 187 0.00 -13.44 13.72
C SER A 187 -0.14 -12.80 15.09
N GLN A 188 -0.70 -11.60 15.11
CA GLN A 188 -0.90 -10.79 16.30
C GLN A 188 -2.36 -10.85 16.82
N GLU A 189 -3.19 -11.76 16.29
CA GLU A 189 -4.60 -11.92 16.66
C GLU A 189 -4.84 -12.12 18.16
N ASP A 190 -3.91 -12.78 18.87
CA ASP A 190 -4.02 -13.06 20.31
C ASP A 190 -3.59 -11.88 21.21
N LYS A 191 -3.24 -10.72 20.64
CA LYS A 191 -2.89 -9.54 21.44
C LYS A 191 -4.12 -8.92 22.09
N THR A 192 -3.92 -8.37 23.29
CA THR A 192 -4.93 -7.57 23.97
C THR A 192 -5.27 -6.33 23.14
N PRO A 193 -6.56 -5.99 22.95
CA PRO A 193 -6.96 -4.78 22.25
C PRO A 193 -6.31 -3.54 22.87
N GLU A 194 -5.64 -2.73 22.06
CA GLU A 194 -5.02 -1.49 22.52
C GLU A 194 -6.05 -0.35 22.64
N LEU A 195 -7.18 -0.44 21.92
CA LEU A 195 -8.25 0.54 21.92
C LEU A 195 -9.61 -0.15 21.96
N THR A 196 -10.53 0.40 22.75
CA THR A 196 -11.95 0.02 22.74
C THR A 196 -12.72 1.17 22.14
N LEU A 197 -13.52 0.88 21.10
CA LEU A 197 -14.37 1.89 20.45
C LEU A 197 -15.79 1.78 21.01
N GLU A 198 -16.34 2.89 21.50
CA GLU A 198 -17.73 2.95 21.97
C GLU A 198 -18.67 3.48 20.88
N TYR A 199 -19.76 2.76 20.60
CA TYR A 199 -20.75 3.17 19.60
C TYR A 199 -21.47 4.45 20.01
N GLY A 200 -21.52 5.42 19.09
CA GLY A 200 -22.07 6.75 19.35
C GLY A 200 -21.13 7.70 20.12
N VAL A 201 -19.90 7.26 20.41
CA VAL A 201 -18.82 8.12 20.95
C VAL A 201 -17.65 8.13 19.97
N ASP A 202 -17.03 6.98 19.74
CA ASP A 202 -15.86 6.82 18.87
C ASP A 202 -16.21 6.16 17.52
N LEU A 203 -17.38 5.49 17.45
CA LEU A 203 -17.84 4.73 16.29
C LEU A 203 -19.18 5.29 15.79
N ASP A 204 -19.15 5.96 14.65
CA ASP A 204 -20.33 6.58 14.03
C ASP A 204 -21.28 5.57 13.35
N SER A 205 -20.73 4.50 12.75
CA SER A 205 -21.50 3.46 12.06
C SER A 205 -20.73 2.14 11.96
N PHE A 206 -21.44 1.01 11.82
CA PHE A 206 -20.88 -0.34 11.64
C PHE A 206 -21.79 -1.22 10.77
#